data_AF-A0A5K1BK73-F1
#
_entry.id   AF-A0A5K1BK73-F1
#
_cell.length_a   1.000
_cell.length_b   1.000
_cell.length_c   1.000
_cell.angle_alpha   90.00
_cell.angle_beta   90.00
_cell.angle_gamma   90.00
#
_symmetry.space_group_name_H-M   'P 1'
#
loop_
_entity.id
_entity.type
_entity.pdbx_description
1 polymer ?
#
loop_
_entity_poly.entity_id
_entity_poly.type
_entity_poly.pdbx_seq_one_letter_code
_entity_poly.pdbx_strand_id
1 'polypeptide(L)' 'MASFSPAVAGLLLRSIVIVIVMVGVLTLSANGLEFRVGGPRGWVEPTGNDTDKYNEWASENRFHIGDSL' A
#
# COMPACT_ATOMS: atom_id res chain seq x y z
N MET A 1 18.81 -42.25 -20.51
CA MET A 1 17.92 -41.29 -19.82
C MET A 1 18.80 -40.48 -18.88
N ALA A 2 18.93 -39.17 -19.05
CA ALA A 2 19.81 -38.38 -18.20
C ALA A 2 19.22 -38.30 -16.79
N SER A 3 19.89 -38.91 -15.81
CA SER A 3 19.52 -38.80 -14.40
C SER A 3 20.02 -37.47 -13.86
N PHE A 4 19.11 -36.61 -13.40
CA PHE A 4 19.50 -35.36 -12.75
C PHE A 4 20.19 -35.63 -11.42
N SER A 5 21.31 -34.94 -11.18
CA SER A 5 22.01 -35.00 -9.89
C SER A 5 21.17 -34.32 -8.79
N PRO A 6 21.17 -34.82 -7.54
CA PRO A 6 20.49 -34.18 -6.42
C PRO A 6 20.86 -32.69 -6.23
N ALA A 7 22.09 -32.30 -6.59
CA ALA A 7 22.54 -30.91 -6.54
C ALA A 7 21.81 -30.01 -7.54
N VAL A 8 21.53 -30.53 -8.75
CA VAL A 8 20.77 -29.81 -9.78
C VAL A 8 19.32 -29.66 -9.36
N ALA A 9 18.72 -30.73 -8.82
CA ALA A 9 17.36 -30.66 -8.27
C ALA A 9 17.22 -29.63 -7.13
N GLY A 10 18.20 -29.59 -6.22
CA GLY A 10 18.25 -28.60 -5.15
C GLY A 10 18.40 -27.16 -5.64
N LEU A 11 19.20 -26.94 -6.69
CA LEU A 11 19.34 -25.61 -7.30
C LEU A 11 18.04 -25.15 -7.97
N LEU A 12 17.38 -26.04 -8.73
CA LEU A 12 16.09 -25.76 -9.36
C LEU A 12 15.01 -25.41 -8.34
N LEU A 13 14.93 -26.17 -7.24
CA LEU A 13 13.99 -25.88 -6.14
C LEU A 13 14.21 -24.46 -5.59
N ARG A 14 15.46 -24.08 -5.33
CA ARG A 14 15.80 -22.73 -4.82
C ARG A 14 15.41 -21.64 -5.81
N SER A 15 15.72 -21.82 -7.10
CA SER A 15 15.33 -20.86 -8.14
C SER A 15 13.82 -20.71 -8.25
N ILE A 16 13.06 -21.81 -8.17
CA ILE A 16 11.59 -21.77 -8.18
C ILE A 16 11.06 -20.99 -6.98
N VAL A 17 11.59 -21.23 -5.78
CA VAL A 17 11.19 -20.49 -4.57
C VAL A 17 11.48 -18.99 -4.73
N ILE A 18 12.64 -18.61 -5.26
CA ILE A 18 13.00 -17.20 -5.50
C ILE A 18 12.03 -16.55 -6.49
N VAL A 19 11.70 -17.25 -7.59
CA VAL A 19 10.74 -16.75 -8.59
C VAL A 19 9.35 -16.57 -7.98
N ILE A 20 8.88 -17.52 -7.17
CA ILE A 20 7.58 -17.41 -6.47
C ILE A 20 7.57 -16.20 -5.54
N VAL A 21 8.64 -16.00 -4.74
CA VAL A 21 8.75 -14.84 -3.85
C VAL A 21 8.76 -13.54 -4.65
N MET A 22 9.51 -13.48 -5.75
CA MET A 22 9.58 -12.29 -6.60
C MET A 22 8.22 -11.96 -7.22
N VAL A 23 7.51 -12.94 -7.77
CA VAL A 23 6.16 -12.77 -8.30
C VAL A 23 5.19 -12.33 -7.19
N GLY A 24 5.27 -12.92 -6.00
CA GLY A 24 4.45 -12.52 -4.85
C GLY A 24 4.66 -11.05 -4.46
N VAL A 25 5.90 -10.57 -4.42
CA VAL A 25 6.21 -9.16 -4.13
C VAL A 25 5.67 -8.23 -5.21
N LEU A 26 5.74 -8.62 -6.49
CA LEU A 26 5.18 -7.84 -7.60
C LEU A 26 3.66 -7.72 -7.55
N THR A 27 2.97 -8.66 -6.88
CA THR A 27 1.50 -8.62 -6.71
C THR A 27 1.04 -7.82 -5.49
N LEU A 28 1.96 -7.36 -4.63
CA LEU A 28 1.61 -6.47 -3.53
C LEU A 28 1.19 -5.12 -4.10
N SER A 29 -0.11 -4.84 -4.15
CA SER A 29 -0.59 -3.49 -4.46
C SER A 29 -0.21 -2.56 -3.32
N ALA A 30 0.48 -1.46 -3.64
CA ALA A 30 0.55 -0.33 -2.75
C ALA A 30 -0.85 0.30 -2.73
N ASN A 31 -1.65 -0.04 -1.71
CA ASN A 31 -2.92 0.62 -1.50
C ASN A 31 -2.64 2.02 -0.94
N GLY A 32 -3.37 3.03 -1.44
CA GLY A 32 -3.34 4.34 -0.84
C GLY A 32 -3.96 4.35 0.56
N LEU A 33 -3.70 5.41 1.30
CA LEU A 33 -4.30 5.67 2.60
C LEU A 33 -5.71 6.23 2.43
N GLU A 34 -6.62 5.81 3.31
CA GLU A 34 -7.95 6.38 3.43
C GLU A 34 -7.96 7.45 4.53
N PHE A 35 -8.37 8.67 4.19
CA PHE A 35 -8.35 9.82 5.07
C PHE A 35 -9.76 10.27 5.45
N ARG A 36 -10.13 10.11 6.72
CA ARG A 36 -11.40 10.67 7.21
C ARG A 36 -11.35 12.21 7.22
N VAL A 37 -12.05 12.85 6.27
CA VAL A 37 -12.10 14.31 6.16
C VAL A 37 -12.61 14.96 7.44
N GLY A 38 -11.88 15.95 7.96
CA GLY A 38 -12.21 16.62 9.23
C GLY A 38 -11.92 15.77 10.49
N GLY A 39 -11.25 14.63 10.33
CA GLY A 39 -10.83 13.76 11.42
C GLY A 39 -12.00 13.18 12.23
N PRO A 40 -11.88 13.10 13.57
CA PRO A 40 -12.94 12.57 14.43
C PRO A 40 -14.31 13.25 14.24
N ARG A 41 -14.31 14.56 13.90
CA ARG A 41 -15.51 15.38 13.71
C ARG A 41 -16.19 15.15 12.36
N GLY A 42 -15.48 14.62 11.36
CA GLY A 42 -16.02 14.33 10.05
C GLY A 42 -16.34 15.56 9.19
N TRP A 43 -17.04 15.32 8.09
CA TRP A 43 -17.53 16.34 7.17
C TRP A 43 -18.88 16.91 7.64
N VAL A 44 -18.83 18.07 8.29
CA VAL A 44 -19.98 18.84 8.77
C VAL A 44 -19.89 20.32 8.36
N GLU A 45 -21.03 20.98 8.20
CA GLU A 45 -21.09 22.42 7.89
C GLU A 45 -20.27 23.24 8.91
N PRO A 46 -19.29 24.05 8.48
CA PRO A 46 -18.58 24.95 9.38
C PRO A 46 -19.54 25.95 10.04
N THR A 47 -19.34 26.22 11.32
CA THR A 47 -20.18 27.17 12.07
C THR A 47 -19.31 28.20 12.77
N GLY A 48 -19.83 29.43 12.90
CA GLY A 48 -19.12 30.53 13.55
C GLY A 48 -17.77 30.81 12.91
N ASN A 49 -16.70 30.72 13.70
CA ASN A 49 -15.33 31.02 13.26
C ASN A 49 -14.57 29.80 12.71
N ASP A 50 -15.19 28.62 12.60
CA ASP A 50 -14.52 27.37 12.17
C ASP A 50 -14.40 27.24 10.63
N THR A 51 -14.37 28.37 9.92
CA THR A 51 -14.43 28.43 8.45
C THR A 51 -13.20 27.84 7.76
N ASP A 52 -12.06 27.81 8.45
CA ASP A 52 -10.79 27.31 7.91
C ASP A 52 -10.45 25.86 8.29
N LYS A 53 -11.30 25.18 9.06
CA LYS A 53 -10.96 23.88 9.64
C LYS A 53 -10.54 22.80 8.63
N TYR A 54 -11.11 22.84 7.42
CA TYR A 54 -10.78 21.87 6.38
C TYR A 54 -9.47 22.19 5.68
N ASN A 55 -9.11 23.48 5.60
CA ASN A 55 -7.80 23.92 5.13
C ASN A 55 -6.72 23.51 6.14
N GLU A 56 -6.97 23.72 7.44
CA GLU A 56 -6.10 23.25 8.51
C GLU A 56 -5.92 21.73 8.46
N TRP A 57 -7.02 20.98 8.42
CA TRP A 57 -6.97 19.52 8.26
C TRP A 57 -6.19 19.09 7.02
N ALA A 58 -6.43 19.71 5.86
CA ALA A 58 -5.70 19.38 4.63
C ALA A 58 -4.20 19.69 4.75
N SER A 59 -3.82 20.75 5.48
CA SER A 59 -2.42 21.14 5.70
C SER A 59 -1.64 20.15 6.58
N GLU A 60 -2.35 19.46 7.48
CA GLU A 60 -1.80 18.44 8.38
C GLU A 60 -1.64 17.07 7.71
N ASN A 61 -2.38 16.81 6.62
CA ASN A 61 -2.32 15.55 5.90
C ASN A 61 -1.36 15.62 4.70
N ARG A 62 -0.86 14.46 4.25
CA ARG A 62 0.00 14.32 3.07
C ARG A 62 -0.61 13.31 2.13
N PHE A 63 -1.09 13.81 1.00
CA PHE A 63 -1.76 13.01 -0.01
C PHE A 63 -0.78 12.52 -1.07
N HIS A 64 -0.85 11.23 -1.37
CA HIS A 64 -0.11 10.57 -2.43
C HIS A 64 -1.09 10.03 -3.49
N ILE A 65 -0.57 9.74 -4.68
CA ILE A 65 -1.37 9.12 -5.74
C ILE A 65 -1.85 7.75 -5.24
N GLY A 66 -3.16 7.53 -5.33
CA GLY A 66 -3.81 6.30 -4.87
C GLY A 66 -4.55 6.44 -3.54
N ASP A 67 -4.33 7.53 -2.79
CA ASP A 67 -5.06 7.82 -1.56
C ASP A 67 -6.54 8.17 -1.82
N SER A 68 -7.38 7.95 -0.82
CA SER A 68 -8.82 8.25 -0.83
C SER A 68 -9.25 9.07 0.38
N LEU A 69 -10.43 9.70 0.29
CA LEU A 69 -11.03 10.57 1.32
C LEU A 69 -12.36 10.00 1.82
#